data_AF-A0A938AK14-F1
#
_entry.id   AF-A0A938AK14-F1
#
_cell.length_a   1.000
_cell.length_b   1.000
_cell.length_c   1.000
_cell.angle_alpha   90.00
_cell.angle_beta   90.00
_cell.angle_gamma   90.00
#
_symmetry.space_group_name_H-M   'P 1'
#
loop_
_entity.id
_entity.type
_entity.pdbx_description
1 polymer ?
#
loop_
_entity_poly.entity_id
_entity_poly.type
_entity_poly.pdbx_seq_one_letter_code
_entity_poly.pdbx_strand_id
1 'polypeptide(L)'
;DQSLVVVTADHGASFDPNTHRRSAVGDYSNGTDLIRVPLFVHLPGQTDGAIDDNNVENVDFLPILNEQLDLGVPWEMDGLLPKDKSQDQLSTKTLYFVNQPFGASKRKEKKVTYDAQKFFSETKVLGHQLTDPADVLEPLYSQTPHDSLRGRPLSDFIINGGAVTAKLDPDIATQKRKILVRGEFQSAIASDDWFALADGDVIVGLSAAIERDSVQRFMGLLPRRADDNDTSLRLFRIQDSTNLEEITIVE
;
A
#
# COMPACT_ATOMS: atom_id res chain seq x y z
N ASP A 1 -9.83 14.06 23.55
CA ASP A 1 -10.89 14.08 22.51
C ASP A 1 -12.12 13.33 23.04
N GLN A 2 -13.24 13.32 22.30
CA GLN A 2 -14.47 12.58 22.66
C GLN A 2 -15.03 11.82 21.45
N SER A 3 -14.15 11.40 20.54
CA SER A 3 -14.54 10.76 19.29
C SER A 3 -13.84 9.42 19.16
N LEU A 4 -14.59 8.41 18.71
CA LEU A 4 -14.02 7.19 18.17
C LEU A 4 -13.52 7.48 16.76
N VAL A 5 -12.27 7.14 16.47
CA VAL A 5 -11.72 7.18 15.11
C VAL A 5 -11.29 5.78 14.72
N VAL A 6 -11.77 5.30 13.58
CA VAL A 6 -11.36 4.02 13.02
C VAL A 6 -10.83 4.21 11.61
N VAL A 7 -9.69 3.59 11.35
CA VAL A 7 -9.09 3.51 10.01
C VAL A 7 -8.93 2.05 9.64
N THR A 8 -9.57 1.65 8.54
CA THR A 8 -9.49 0.29 7.98
C THR A 8 -9.63 0.33 6.46
N ALA A 9 -9.43 -0.82 5.82
CA ALA A 9 -9.77 -1.03 4.41
C ALA A 9 -10.93 -2.03 4.29
N ASP A 10 -11.69 -1.92 3.21
CA ASP A 10 -12.74 -2.88 2.86
C ASP A 10 -12.15 -4.23 2.43
N HIS A 11 -11.02 -4.20 1.74
CA HIS A 11 -10.26 -5.36 1.30
C HIS A 11 -8.77 -5.03 1.14
N GLY A 12 -7.96 -6.09 1.00
CA GLY A 12 -6.54 -5.99 0.68
C GLY A 12 -6.26 -5.90 -0.82
N ALA A 13 -5.01 -6.08 -1.21
CA ALA A 13 -4.59 -6.14 -2.60
C ALA A 13 -3.37 -7.06 -2.74
N SER A 14 -3.39 -7.90 -3.78
CA SER A 14 -2.23 -8.72 -4.13
C SER A 14 -1.21 -7.90 -4.92
N PHE A 15 0.05 -8.05 -4.54
CA PHE A 15 1.20 -7.52 -5.27
C PHE A 15 2.11 -8.63 -5.82
N ASP A 16 1.72 -9.89 -5.62
CA ASP A 16 2.45 -11.03 -6.16
C ASP A 16 2.51 -10.99 -7.69
N PRO A 17 3.69 -11.19 -8.30
CA PRO A 17 3.84 -11.24 -9.74
C PRO A 17 2.90 -12.25 -10.38
N ASN A 18 2.34 -11.89 -11.55
CA ASN A 18 1.42 -12.73 -12.32
C ASN A 18 0.10 -13.09 -11.62
N THR A 19 -0.25 -12.41 -10.52
CA THR A 19 -1.57 -12.54 -9.87
C THR A 19 -2.46 -11.33 -10.15
N HIS A 20 -3.77 -11.49 -9.98
CA HIS A 20 -4.69 -10.38 -10.15
C HIS A 20 -4.75 -9.53 -8.88
N ARG A 21 -4.55 -8.21 -8.99
CA ARG A 21 -4.43 -7.30 -7.84
C ARG A 21 -5.62 -7.31 -6.87
N ARG A 22 -6.85 -7.42 -7.41
CA ARG A 22 -8.10 -7.26 -6.64
C ARG A 22 -9.08 -8.44 -6.78
N SER A 23 -8.63 -9.53 -7.40
CA SER A 23 -9.50 -10.68 -7.63
C SER A 23 -8.72 -11.94 -7.33
N ALA A 24 -9.36 -12.89 -6.66
CA ALA A 24 -8.79 -14.22 -6.56
C ALA A 24 -9.06 -14.95 -7.87
N VAL A 25 -8.00 -15.42 -8.52
CA VAL A 25 -8.06 -16.11 -9.82
C VAL A 25 -7.26 -17.40 -9.75
N GLY A 26 -7.52 -18.32 -10.68
CA GLY A 26 -6.79 -19.58 -10.76
C GLY A 26 -6.96 -20.45 -9.52
N ASP A 27 -5.87 -20.66 -8.79
CA ASP A 27 -5.80 -21.50 -7.59
C ASP A 27 -6.14 -20.78 -6.28
N TYR A 28 -6.48 -19.48 -6.34
CA TYR A 28 -6.80 -18.63 -5.18
C TYR A 28 -5.61 -18.41 -4.23
N SER A 29 -4.38 -18.63 -4.69
CA SER A 29 -3.15 -18.44 -3.90
C SER A 29 -3.02 -17.01 -3.36
N ASN A 30 -3.38 -16.00 -4.15
CA ASN A 30 -3.39 -14.59 -3.74
C ASN A 30 -4.53 -14.22 -2.77
N GLY A 31 -5.37 -15.17 -2.39
CA GLY A 31 -6.55 -14.95 -1.56
C GLY A 31 -6.23 -14.30 -0.21
N THR A 32 -5.10 -14.64 0.40
CA THR A 32 -4.67 -14.06 1.67
C THR A 32 -4.38 -12.57 1.57
N ASP A 33 -3.76 -12.12 0.48
CA ASP A 33 -3.42 -10.71 0.29
C ASP A 33 -4.67 -9.84 0.08
N LEU A 34 -5.72 -10.43 -0.49
CA LEU A 34 -6.99 -9.76 -0.75
C LEU A 34 -7.83 -9.54 0.50
N ILE A 35 -7.57 -10.25 1.60
CA ILE A 35 -8.32 -10.12 2.86
C ILE A 35 -7.54 -9.42 3.97
N ARG A 36 -6.23 -9.18 3.79
CA ARG A 36 -5.39 -8.46 4.75
C ARG A 36 -5.72 -6.97 4.68
N VAL A 37 -6.23 -6.44 5.79
CA VAL A 37 -6.54 -5.01 5.94
C VAL A 37 -5.95 -4.48 7.25
N PRO A 38 -5.49 -3.22 7.29
CA PRO A 38 -5.13 -2.58 8.55
C PRO A 38 -6.39 -2.35 9.38
N LEU A 39 -6.28 -2.39 10.71
CA LEU A 39 -7.32 -1.93 11.63
C LEU A 39 -6.68 -1.08 12.73
N PHE A 40 -6.93 0.22 12.67
CA PHE A 40 -6.56 1.15 13.74
C PHE A 40 -7.82 1.66 14.40
N VAL A 41 -7.88 1.56 15.72
CA VAL A 41 -8.99 2.04 16.54
C VAL A 41 -8.44 2.99 17.59
N HIS A 42 -8.96 4.21 17.61
CA HIS A 42 -8.69 5.20 18.65
C HIS A 42 -9.97 5.45 19.43
N LEU A 43 -10.01 4.99 20.69
CA LEU A 43 -11.17 5.17 21.56
C LEU A 43 -11.27 6.62 22.08
N PRO A 44 -12.48 7.10 22.44
CA PRO A 44 -12.63 8.39 23.08
C PRO A 44 -11.78 8.51 24.35
N GLY A 45 -10.90 9.52 24.42
CA GLY A 45 -10.05 9.76 25.60
C GLY A 45 -8.85 8.83 25.72
N GLN A 46 -8.56 7.99 24.72
CA GLN A 46 -7.37 7.16 24.69
C GLN A 46 -6.11 8.05 24.63
N THR A 47 -5.16 7.81 25.54
CA THR A 47 -3.88 8.55 25.60
C THR A 47 -2.68 7.70 25.20
N ASP A 48 -2.81 6.39 25.29
CA ASP A 48 -1.72 5.43 25.07
C ASP A 48 -2.09 4.44 23.97
N GLY A 49 -1.10 4.10 23.14
CA GLY A 49 -1.25 3.08 22.11
C GLY A 49 -1.03 1.68 22.67
N ALA A 50 -1.73 0.70 22.11
CA ALA A 50 -1.51 -0.72 22.37
C ALA A 50 -1.62 -1.51 21.07
N ILE A 51 -0.92 -2.65 21.00
CA ILE A 51 -1.05 -3.61 19.91
C ILE A 51 -1.94 -4.75 20.43
N ASP A 52 -3.01 -5.06 19.70
CA ASP A 52 -3.82 -6.24 19.93
C ASP A 52 -3.64 -7.23 18.77
N ASP A 53 -3.04 -8.38 19.07
CA ASP A 53 -2.75 -9.45 18.11
C ASP A 53 -3.91 -10.47 17.99
N ASN A 54 -5.07 -10.20 18.61
CA ASN A 54 -6.23 -11.08 18.54
C ASN A 54 -6.68 -11.31 17.09
N ASN A 55 -7.08 -12.55 16.82
CA ASN A 55 -7.58 -12.94 15.51
C ASN A 55 -9.00 -12.38 15.26
N VAL A 56 -9.09 -11.19 14.67
CA VAL A 56 -10.35 -10.50 14.35
C VAL A 56 -10.69 -10.56 12.86
N GLU A 57 -11.97 -10.44 12.54
CA GLU A 57 -12.56 -10.36 11.20
C GLU A 57 -13.39 -9.08 11.06
N ASN A 58 -13.63 -8.62 9.83
CA ASN A 58 -14.41 -7.40 9.60
C ASN A 58 -15.81 -7.44 10.25
N VAL A 59 -16.41 -8.63 10.37
CA VAL A 59 -17.72 -8.83 11.02
C VAL A 59 -17.68 -8.64 12.54
N ASP A 60 -16.51 -8.84 13.17
CA ASP A 60 -16.32 -8.70 14.63
C ASP A 60 -16.24 -7.24 15.07
N PHE A 61 -16.05 -6.33 14.11
CA PHE A 61 -15.81 -4.92 14.40
C PHE A 61 -16.99 -4.27 15.14
N LEU A 62 -18.23 -4.53 14.72
CA LEU A 62 -19.40 -3.95 15.38
C LEU A 62 -19.59 -4.47 16.83
N PRO A 63 -19.46 -5.78 17.12
CA PRO A 63 -19.39 -6.30 18.48
C PRO A 63 -18.33 -5.61 19.35
N ILE A 64 -17.12 -5.42 18.82
CA ILE A 64 -16.02 -4.75 19.52
C ILE A 64 -16.41 -3.30 19.87
N LEU A 65 -16.96 -2.55 18.91
CA LEU A 65 -17.41 -1.18 19.18
C LEU A 65 -18.54 -1.12 20.21
N ASN A 66 -19.49 -2.06 20.14
CA ASN A 66 -20.58 -2.11 21.11
C ASN A 66 -20.07 -2.40 22.53
N GLU A 67 -19.09 -3.29 22.70
CA GLU A 67 -18.46 -3.52 24.01
C GLU A 67 -17.77 -2.26 24.56
N GLN A 68 -17.10 -1.49 23.71
CA GLN A 68 -16.33 -0.32 24.15
C GLN A 68 -17.19 0.92 24.40
N LEU A 69 -18.30 1.07 23.68
CA LEU A 69 -19.11 2.29 23.69
C LEU A 69 -20.54 2.11 24.22
N ASP A 70 -20.95 0.88 24.54
CA ASP A 70 -22.30 0.54 25.01
C ASP A 70 -23.41 1.08 24.08
N LEU A 71 -23.27 0.79 22.77
CA LEU A 71 -24.10 1.38 21.70
C LEU A 71 -25.56 0.90 21.71
N GLY A 72 -25.86 -0.24 22.34
CA GLY A 72 -27.20 -0.82 22.38
C GLY A 72 -27.70 -1.30 21.00
N VAL A 73 -26.96 -2.21 20.36
CA VAL A 73 -27.31 -2.76 19.03
C VAL A 73 -28.58 -3.62 19.08
N PRO A 74 -29.68 -3.28 18.37
CA PRO A 74 -30.98 -3.95 18.50
C PRO A 74 -31.18 -5.18 17.58
N TRP A 75 -30.11 -5.75 17.04
CA TRP A 75 -30.14 -6.95 16.19
C TRP A 75 -29.04 -7.93 16.57
N GLU A 76 -29.21 -9.20 16.18
CA GLU A 76 -28.17 -10.22 16.35
C GLU A 76 -27.00 -9.93 15.40
N MET A 77 -25.78 -9.96 15.93
CA MET A 77 -24.55 -9.73 15.17
C MET A 77 -23.88 -11.08 14.87
N ASP A 78 -23.42 -11.25 13.63
CA ASP A 78 -22.69 -12.45 13.22
C ASP A 78 -21.27 -12.53 13.81
N GLY A 79 -20.65 -11.37 14.05
CA GLY A 79 -19.31 -11.27 14.61
C GLY A 79 -19.27 -11.53 16.12
N LEU A 80 -18.07 -11.77 16.62
CA LEU A 80 -17.82 -12.11 18.02
C LEU A 80 -16.66 -11.29 18.59
N LEU A 81 -16.73 -11.00 19.89
CA LEU A 81 -15.56 -10.53 20.61
C LEU A 81 -14.49 -11.63 20.63
N PRO A 82 -13.19 -11.30 20.61
CA PRO A 82 -12.12 -12.30 20.63
C PRO A 82 -12.25 -13.33 21.77
N LYS A 83 -12.71 -12.88 22.95
CA LYS A 83 -12.91 -13.73 24.14
C LYS A 83 -14.04 -14.76 24.00
N ASP A 84 -14.98 -14.52 23.08
CA ASP A 84 -16.17 -15.35 22.86
C ASP A 84 -15.97 -16.33 21.68
N LYS A 85 -14.84 -16.24 20.97
CA LYS A 85 -14.51 -17.15 19.87
C LYS A 85 -14.09 -18.53 20.38
N SER A 86 -14.53 -19.56 19.67
CA SER A 86 -14.05 -20.93 19.88
C SER A 86 -12.59 -21.08 19.46
N GLN A 87 -11.93 -22.17 19.89
CA GLN A 87 -10.54 -22.45 19.49
C GLN A 87 -10.38 -22.55 17.96
N ASP A 88 -11.35 -23.14 17.27
CA ASP A 88 -11.33 -23.24 15.80
C ASP A 88 -11.44 -21.87 15.13
N GLN A 89 -12.28 -20.97 15.67
CA GLN A 89 -12.42 -19.60 15.16
C GLN A 89 -11.17 -18.75 15.43
N LEU A 90 -10.45 -19.03 16.52
CA LEU A 90 -9.19 -18.37 16.84
C LEU A 90 -8.03 -18.90 15.99
N SER A 91 -8.00 -20.20 15.66
CA SER A 91 -6.90 -20.83 14.95
C SER A 91 -7.05 -20.86 13.43
N THR A 92 -8.26 -20.65 12.89
CA THR A 92 -8.54 -20.83 11.47
C THR A 92 -9.12 -19.58 10.84
N LYS A 93 -8.51 -19.11 9.75
CA LYS A 93 -9.12 -18.14 8.83
C LYS A 93 -9.82 -18.87 7.69
N THR A 94 -11.10 -18.59 7.48
CA THR A 94 -11.88 -19.17 6.38
C THR A 94 -12.22 -18.12 5.34
N LEU A 95 -11.84 -18.37 4.09
CA LEU A 95 -12.16 -17.53 2.94
C LEU A 95 -13.17 -18.27 2.06
N TYR A 96 -14.21 -17.54 1.67
CA TYR A 96 -15.23 -18.02 0.75
C TYR A 96 -15.13 -17.23 -0.55
N PHE A 97 -14.69 -17.89 -1.61
CA PHE A 97 -14.67 -17.29 -2.95
C PHE A 97 -15.93 -17.63 -3.71
N VAL A 98 -16.62 -16.61 -4.20
CA VAL A 98 -17.87 -16.77 -4.95
C VAL A 98 -17.62 -16.46 -6.41
N ASN A 99 -17.91 -17.42 -7.28
CA ASN A 99 -17.98 -17.16 -8.71
C ASN A 99 -19.25 -16.35 -9.02
N GLN A 100 -19.09 -15.21 -9.71
CA GLN A 100 -20.17 -14.28 -10.05
C GLN A 100 -20.93 -13.75 -8.82
N PRO A 101 -20.30 -12.88 -8.00
CA PRO A 101 -20.91 -12.40 -6.75
C PRO A 101 -22.25 -11.66 -6.94
N PHE A 102 -22.50 -11.13 -8.14
CA PHE A 102 -23.71 -10.38 -8.50
C PHE A 102 -24.70 -11.17 -9.39
N GLY A 103 -24.48 -12.47 -9.61
CA GLY A 103 -25.36 -13.31 -10.44
C GLY A 103 -26.58 -13.86 -9.68
N ALA A 104 -27.68 -14.08 -10.39
CA ALA A 104 -28.93 -14.65 -9.84
C ALA A 104 -28.88 -16.18 -9.61
N SER A 105 -27.76 -16.83 -9.97
CA SER A 105 -27.58 -18.29 -9.87
C SER A 105 -27.09 -18.69 -8.48
N LYS A 106 -27.32 -19.95 -8.06
CA LYS A 106 -26.76 -20.47 -6.81
C LYS A 106 -25.24 -20.29 -6.79
N ARG A 107 -24.76 -19.55 -5.78
CA ARG A 107 -23.35 -19.27 -5.54
C ARG A 107 -22.60 -20.58 -5.36
N LYS A 108 -21.65 -20.87 -6.26
CA LYS A 108 -20.67 -21.93 -6.01
C LYS A 108 -19.54 -21.30 -5.21
N GLU A 109 -19.47 -21.68 -3.94
CA GLU A 109 -18.45 -21.22 -3.02
C GLU A 109 -17.24 -22.14 -3.08
N LYS A 110 -16.06 -21.56 -3.24
CA LYS A 110 -14.79 -22.23 -2.96
C LYS A 110 -14.35 -21.79 -1.58
N LYS A 111 -14.38 -22.74 -0.64
CA LYS A 111 -13.81 -22.57 0.70
C LYS A 111 -12.31 -22.82 0.67
N VAL A 112 -11.54 -21.89 1.23
CA VAL A 112 -10.12 -22.03 1.52
C VAL A 112 -9.89 -21.69 2.98
N THR A 113 -9.09 -22.48 3.68
CA THR A 113 -8.78 -22.28 5.10
C THR A 113 -7.29 -22.09 5.30
N TYR A 114 -6.93 -21.17 6.18
CA TYR A 114 -5.56 -20.91 6.58
C TYR A 114 -5.44 -21.02 8.09
N ASP A 115 -4.26 -21.46 8.55
CA ASP A 115 -3.88 -21.30 9.94
C ASP A 115 -3.71 -19.81 10.25
N ALA A 116 -4.41 -19.33 11.28
CA ALA A 116 -4.46 -17.91 11.64
C ALA A 116 -3.11 -17.41 12.16
N GLN A 117 -2.37 -18.25 12.89
CA GLN A 117 -1.02 -17.93 13.37
C GLN A 117 -0.06 -17.77 12.19
N LYS A 118 -0.12 -18.67 11.21
CA LYS A 118 0.68 -18.58 9.98
C LYS A 118 0.32 -17.32 9.20
N PHE A 119 -0.96 -17.08 8.95
CA PHE A 119 -1.46 -15.88 8.27
C PHE A 119 -0.98 -14.59 8.95
N PHE A 120 -1.01 -14.57 10.28
CA PHE A 120 -0.54 -13.45 11.09
C PHE A 120 0.98 -13.29 11.04
N SER A 121 1.74 -14.38 11.17
CA SER A 121 3.19 -14.37 11.12
C SER A 121 3.72 -13.87 9.77
N GLU A 122 3.10 -14.28 8.66
CA GLU A 122 3.45 -13.77 7.33
C GLU A 122 3.19 -12.27 7.22
N THR A 123 2.14 -11.75 7.87
CA THR A 123 1.86 -10.31 7.91
C THR A 123 2.91 -9.56 8.74
N LYS A 124 3.33 -10.10 9.88
CA LYS A 124 4.40 -9.52 10.70
C LYS A 124 5.78 -9.59 10.05
N VAL A 125 6.08 -10.66 9.32
CA VAL A 125 7.34 -10.80 8.57
C VAL A 125 7.43 -9.78 7.43
N LEU A 126 6.30 -9.41 6.82
CA LEU A 126 6.24 -8.30 5.86
C LEU A 126 6.37 -6.92 6.54
N GLY A 127 6.11 -6.83 7.84
CA GLY A 127 6.31 -5.61 8.63
C GLY A 127 7.79 -5.39 8.93
N HIS A 128 8.45 -4.50 8.19
CA HIS A 128 9.84 -4.15 8.45
C HIS A 128 9.91 -3.13 9.59
N GLN A 129 10.79 -3.35 10.57
CA GLN A 129 11.11 -2.30 11.53
C GLN A 129 11.85 -1.19 10.78
N LEU A 130 11.33 0.05 10.87
CA LEU A 130 11.99 1.20 10.27
C LEU A 130 13.36 1.40 10.93
N THR A 131 14.40 1.48 10.11
CA THR A 131 15.74 1.88 10.55
C THR A 131 15.78 3.37 10.90
N ASP A 132 15.06 4.19 10.13
CA ASP A 132 14.82 5.61 10.39
C ASP A 132 13.30 5.89 10.45
N PRO A 133 12.74 6.27 11.61
CA PRO A 133 11.33 6.65 11.73
C PRO A 133 10.92 7.85 10.87
N ALA A 134 11.86 8.71 10.46
CA ALA A 134 11.59 9.81 9.55
C ALA A 134 11.40 9.35 8.09
N ASP A 135 11.82 8.13 7.78
CA ASP A 135 11.79 7.58 6.43
C ASP A 135 10.89 6.35 6.35
N VAL A 136 9.60 6.61 6.45
CA VAL A 136 8.53 5.59 6.45
C VAL A 136 8.45 4.78 5.14
N LEU A 137 9.17 5.19 4.09
CA LEU A 137 9.21 4.48 2.81
C LEU A 137 10.48 3.64 2.64
N GLU A 138 11.39 3.61 3.63
CA GLU A 138 12.60 2.79 3.57
C GLU A 138 12.33 1.32 3.23
N PRO A 139 11.38 0.63 3.88
CA PRO A 139 11.10 -0.77 3.58
C PRO A 139 10.58 -1.02 2.16
N LEU A 140 9.93 -0.01 1.57
CA LEU A 140 9.44 -0.11 0.20
C LEU A 140 10.60 -0.10 -0.80
N TYR A 141 11.68 0.60 -0.48
CA TYR A 141 12.78 0.86 -1.39
C TYR A 141 14.05 0.07 -1.08
N SER A 142 14.23 -0.46 0.13
CA SER A 142 15.48 -1.06 0.65
C SER A 142 15.95 -2.35 -0.03
N GLN A 143 15.29 -2.78 -1.10
CA GLN A 143 15.69 -3.92 -1.93
C GLN A 143 15.52 -3.64 -3.43
N THR A 144 15.21 -2.39 -3.78
CA THR A 144 15.10 -1.98 -5.18
C THR A 144 16.49 -1.69 -5.75
N PRO A 145 16.72 -1.94 -7.05
CA PRO A 145 17.86 -1.35 -7.75
C PRO A 145 17.97 0.14 -7.43
N HIS A 146 19.20 0.59 -7.14
CA HIS A 146 19.52 1.97 -6.82
C HIS A 146 18.95 2.52 -5.49
N ASP A 147 18.53 1.66 -4.56
CA ASP A 147 18.10 2.04 -3.20
C ASP A 147 19.05 3.02 -2.50
N SER A 148 20.36 2.83 -2.66
CA SER A 148 21.44 3.68 -2.13
C SER A 148 21.43 5.13 -2.65
N LEU A 149 20.64 5.44 -3.69
CA LEU A 149 20.46 6.81 -4.16
C LEU A 149 19.46 7.59 -3.32
N ARG A 150 18.53 6.89 -2.65
CA ARG A 150 17.49 7.53 -1.85
C ARG A 150 18.09 8.17 -0.60
N GLY A 151 17.62 9.36 -0.28
CA GLY A 151 18.16 10.23 0.78
C GLY A 151 19.38 11.05 0.35
N ARG A 152 20.00 10.77 -0.80
CA ARG A 152 21.13 11.59 -1.30
C ARG A 152 20.63 12.92 -1.88
N PRO A 153 21.34 14.02 -1.63
CA PRO A 153 21.03 15.29 -2.27
C PRO A 153 21.42 15.28 -3.75
N LEU A 154 20.69 16.03 -4.57
CA LEU A 154 20.95 16.20 -6.00
C LEU A 154 22.34 16.79 -6.29
N SER A 155 22.93 17.51 -5.34
CA SER A 155 24.31 18.01 -5.42
C SER A 155 25.37 16.91 -5.48
N ASP A 156 25.04 15.68 -5.10
CA ASP A 156 25.94 14.52 -5.21
C ASP A 156 26.02 13.96 -6.64
N PHE A 157 25.24 14.49 -7.58
CA PHE A 157 25.09 13.96 -8.92
C PHE A 157 25.47 14.98 -9.99
N ILE A 158 26.04 14.47 -11.09
CA ILE A 158 26.14 15.20 -12.34
C ILE A 158 24.80 15.06 -13.06
N ILE A 159 24.09 16.17 -13.21
CA ILE A 159 22.77 16.20 -13.84
C ILE A 159 22.92 16.70 -15.27
N ASN A 160 22.59 15.85 -16.23
CA ASN A 160 22.56 16.16 -17.65
C ASN A 160 21.12 16.45 -18.10
N GLY A 161 20.95 17.40 -19.02
CA GLY A 161 19.66 17.61 -19.67
C GLY A 161 19.36 16.47 -20.65
N GLY A 162 18.11 15.99 -20.64
CA GLY A 162 17.63 14.91 -21.48
C GLY A 162 16.62 15.33 -22.53
N ALA A 163 16.43 14.49 -23.56
CA ALA A 163 15.32 14.62 -24.51
C ALA A 163 14.05 13.89 -24.03
N VAL A 164 14.18 13.07 -22.98
CA VAL A 164 13.07 12.30 -22.42
C VAL A 164 12.08 13.25 -21.75
N THR A 165 10.82 13.08 -22.10
CA THR A 165 9.70 13.83 -21.56
C THR A 165 8.70 12.88 -20.92
N ALA A 166 8.02 13.36 -19.88
CA ALA A 166 7.02 12.59 -19.14
C ALA A 166 5.78 13.45 -18.90
N LYS A 167 4.61 12.83 -18.81
CA LYS A 167 3.34 13.50 -18.49
C LYS A 167 2.73 12.83 -17.26
N LEU A 168 2.36 13.61 -16.26
CA LEU A 168 1.66 13.09 -15.08
C LEU A 168 0.23 12.66 -15.43
N ASP A 169 -0.28 11.65 -14.74
CA ASP A 169 -1.69 11.30 -14.84
C ASP A 169 -2.56 12.52 -14.40
N PRO A 170 -3.71 12.81 -15.04
CA PRO A 170 -4.46 14.05 -14.83
C PRO A 170 -4.88 14.31 -13.37
N ASP A 171 -5.22 13.24 -12.63
CA ASP A 171 -5.56 13.34 -11.21
C ASP A 171 -4.36 13.66 -10.32
N ILE A 172 -3.15 13.31 -10.75
CA ILE A 172 -1.91 13.64 -10.04
C ILE A 172 -1.43 15.05 -10.39
N ALA A 173 -1.56 15.46 -11.66
CA ALA A 173 -1.16 16.78 -12.12
C ALA A 173 -1.87 17.90 -11.34
N THR A 174 -3.15 17.70 -11.00
CA THR A 174 -3.97 18.65 -10.25
C THR A 174 -3.78 18.59 -8.73
N GLN A 175 -3.10 17.57 -8.21
CA GLN A 175 -2.85 17.44 -6.78
C GLN A 175 -1.78 18.44 -6.35
N LYS A 176 -2.15 19.32 -5.40
CA LYS A 176 -1.19 20.17 -4.68
C LYS A 176 -0.17 19.36 -3.88
N ARG A 177 -0.59 18.20 -3.38
CA ARG A 177 0.23 17.30 -2.56
C ARG A 177 0.30 15.95 -3.24
N LYS A 178 1.47 15.58 -3.72
CA LYS A 178 1.71 14.31 -4.41
C LYS A 178 2.32 13.32 -3.42
N ILE A 179 1.51 12.36 -2.96
CA ILE A 179 2.02 11.21 -2.18
C ILE A 179 2.40 10.09 -3.13
N LEU A 180 1.51 9.81 -4.08
CA LEU A 180 1.75 8.93 -5.22
C LEU A 180 2.01 9.79 -6.45
N VAL A 181 3.15 9.55 -7.09
CA VAL A 181 3.48 10.15 -8.38
C VAL A 181 3.39 9.04 -9.42
N ARG A 182 2.61 9.28 -10.47
CA ARG A 182 2.47 8.37 -11.61
C ARG A 182 2.22 9.15 -12.88
N GLY A 183 2.65 8.56 -13.99
CA GLY A 183 2.51 9.15 -15.31
C GLY A 183 3.03 8.22 -16.39
N GLU A 184 3.11 8.78 -17.59
CA GLU A 184 3.59 8.10 -18.80
C GLU A 184 4.75 8.85 -19.42
N PHE A 185 5.68 8.09 -20.00
CA PHE A 185 6.76 8.66 -20.80
C PHE A 185 6.23 9.02 -22.19
N GLN A 186 6.56 10.21 -22.67
CA GLN A 186 6.21 10.70 -24.00
C GLN A 186 7.29 10.34 -25.04
N SER A 187 8.40 9.77 -24.57
CA SER A 187 9.51 9.26 -25.37
C SER A 187 9.74 7.79 -25.04
N ALA A 188 10.24 7.02 -26.01
CA ALA A 188 10.59 5.63 -25.76
C ALA A 188 11.74 5.54 -24.73
N ILE A 189 11.56 4.69 -23.73
CA ILE A 189 12.56 4.35 -22.71
C ILE A 189 12.94 2.88 -22.80
N ALA A 190 14.07 2.48 -22.21
CA ALA A 190 14.43 1.07 -22.11
C ALA A 190 13.59 0.39 -21.02
N SER A 191 13.29 -0.90 -21.18
CA SER A 191 12.46 -1.66 -20.23
C SER A 191 13.15 -1.88 -18.87
N ASP A 192 14.47 -1.77 -18.83
CA ASP A 192 15.32 -1.91 -17.66
C ASP A 192 15.77 -0.55 -17.07
N ASP A 193 15.32 0.58 -17.65
CA ASP A 193 15.58 1.90 -17.08
C ASP A 193 14.96 2.03 -15.68
N TRP A 194 15.70 2.68 -14.79
CA TRP A 194 15.24 3.11 -13.47
C TRP A 194 15.21 4.63 -13.38
N PHE A 195 14.29 5.13 -12.57
CA PHE A 195 14.02 6.55 -12.43
C PHE A 195 14.05 6.97 -10.97
N ALA A 196 14.67 8.11 -10.70
CA ALA A 196 14.65 8.76 -9.40
C ALA A 196 13.61 9.88 -9.39
N LEU A 197 12.81 9.93 -8.33
CA LEU A 197 11.94 11.05 -8.03
C LEU A 197 12.57 11.85 -6.90
N ALA A 198 12.78 13.14 -7.14
CA ALA A 198 13.24 14.07 -6.12
C ALA A 198 12.12 14.98 -5.65
N ASP A 199 12.12 15.24 -4.35
CA ASP A 199 11.33 16.29 -3.72
C ASP A 199 12.31 17.31 -3.14
N GLY A 200 12.20 18.57 -3.57
CA GLY A 200 13.28 19.53 -3.38
C GLY A 200 14.57 19.08 -4.06
N ASP A 201 15.65 19.11 -3.28
CA ASP A 201 16.99 18.70 -3.69
C ASP A 201 17.36 17.29 -3.22
N VAL A 202 16.41 16.43 -2.83
CA VAL A 202 16.73 15.08 -2.31
C VAL A 202 15.99 14.02 -3.11
N ILE A 203 16.68 12.93 -3.47
CA ILE A 203 16.03 11.76 -4.06
C ILE A 203 15.24 11.05 -2.97
N VAL A 204 13.93 10.92 -3.14
CA VAL A 204 13.04 10.36 -2.11
C VAL A 204 12.24 9.15 -2.58
N GLY A 205 12.15 8.94 -3.89
CA GLY A 205 11.46 7.81 -4.49
C GLY A 205 12.23 7.24 -5.68
N LEU A 206 11.98 5.96 -5.95
CA LEU A 206 12.53 5.25 -7.10
C LEU A 206 11.39 4.59 -7.87
N SER A 207 11.56 4.41 -9.18
CA SER A 207 10.60 3.72 -10.04
C SER A 207 11.35 2.95 -11.11
N ALA A 208 10.98 1.69 -11.32
CA ALA A 208 11.31 1.01 -12.58
C ALA A 208 10.48 1.61 -13.74
N ALA A 209 10.94 1.41 -14.97
CA ALA A 209 10.08 1.45 -16.14
C ALA A 209 8.97 0.39 -16.03
N ILE A 210 7.71 0.80 -16.20
CA ILE A 210 6.57 -0.11 -16.18
C ILE A 210 5.87 -0.04 -17.53
N GLU A 211 5.63 -1.17 -18.18
CA GLU A 211 4.78 -1.21 -19.37
C GLU A 211 3.39 -1.71 -19.00
N ARG A 212 2.37 -0.96 -19.39
CA ARG A 212 0.97 -1.34 -19.21
C ARG A 212 0.15 -0.86 -20.40
N ASP A 213 -0.61 -1.78 -21.00
CA ASP A 213 -1.45 -1.49 -22.17
C ASP A 213 -0.66 -0.84 -23.32
N SER A 214 0.59 -1.31 -23.53
CA SER A 214 1.57 -0.77 -24.50
C SER A 214 2.00 0.68 -24.24
N VAL A 215 1.78 1.20 -23.04
CA VAL A 215 2.24 2.52 -22.59
C VAL A 215 3.35 2.35 -21.55
N GLN A 216 4.47 3.04 -21.75
CA GLN A 216 5.58 3.09 -20.81
C GLN A 216 5.30 4.13 -19.72
N ARG A 217 5.41 3.73 -18.46
CA ARG A 217 4.95 4.46 -17.28
C ARG A 217 5.97 4.41 -16.15
N PHE A 218 5.78 5.31 -15.19
CA PHE A 218 6.49 5.34 -13.92
C PHE A 218 5.50 5.47 -12.77
N MET A 219 5.90 4.99 -11.59
CA MET A 219 5.15 5.09 -10.36
C MET A 219 6.10 5.11 -9.16
N GLY A 220 5.98 6.11 -8.29
CA GLY A 220 6.73 6.19 -7.05
C GLY A 220 5.93 6.87 -5.94
N LEU A 221 6.32 6.60 -4.70
CA LEU A 221 5.78 7.25 -3.51
C LEU A 221 6.79 8.29 -3.01
N LEU A 222 6.29 9.46 -2.60
CA LEU A 222 7.08 10.50 -1.95
C LEU A 222 6.78 10.48 -0.43
N PRO A 223 7.80 10.40 0.44
CA PRO A 223 7.61 10.50 1.87
C PRO A 223 7.26 11.95 2.19
N ARG A 224 6.20 12.17 2.98
CA ARG A 224 5.81 13.52 3.35
C ARG A 224 6.65 14.04 4.51
N ARG A 225 7.22 15.25 4.36
CA ARG A 225 7.61 16.11 5.50
C ARG A 225 6.42 16.99 5.90
N ALA A 226 6.22 17.16 7.21
CA ALA A 226 4.99 17.76 7.77
C ALA A 226 4.68 19.17 7.23
N ASP A 227 5.71 19.92 6.86
CA ASP A 227 5.66 21.37 6.62
C ASP A 227 5.84 21.80 5.15
N ASP A 228 5.92 20.87 4.20
CA ASP A 228 6.16 21.23 2.79
C ASP A 228 4.86 21.62 2.05
N ASN A 229 4.84 22.85 1.54
CA ASN A 229 3.67 23.43 0.87
C ASN A 229 3.73 23.38 -0.66
N ASP A 230 4.86 23.00 -1.24
CA ASP A 230 5.02 22.90 -2.70
C ASP A 230 6.02 21.79 -3.04
N THR A 231 5.56 20.70 -3.66
CA THR A 231 6.46 19.63 -4.10
C THR A 231 7.14 20.08 -5.39
N SER A 232 8.43 20.44 -5.32
CA SER A 232 9.24 20.70 -6.52
C SER A 232 9.64 19.37 -7.17
N LEU A 233 8.64 18.56 -7.52
CA LEU A 233 8.83 17.23 -8.07
C LEU A 233 9.72 17.30 -9.30
N ARG A 234 10.86 16.63 -9.23
CA ARG A 234 11.76 16.42 -10.37
C ARG A 234 11.90 14.94 -10.63
N LEU A 235 11.99 14.58 -11.90
CA LEU A 235 12.10 13.21 -12.37
C LEU A 235 13.41 13.05 -13.13
N PHE A 236 14.13 11.97 -12.85
CA PHE A 236 15.41 11.69 -13.48
C PHE A 236 15.47 10.25 -13.96
N ARG A 237 16.06 10.02 -15.13
CA ARG A 237 16.57 8.69 -15.50
C ARG A 237 17.91 8.47 -14.81
N ILE A 238 18.04 7.33 -14.15
CA ILE A 238 19.27 6.93 -13.46
C ILE A 238 20.21 6.33 -14.49
N GLN A 239 21.37 6.96 -14.73
CA GLN A 239 22.39 6.44 -15.63
C GLN A 239 23.38 5.56 -14.85
N ASP A 240 23.81 6.04 -13.69
CA ASP A 240 24.63 5.29 -12.72
C ASP A 240 24.51 5.90 -11.32
N SER A 241 25.40 5.55 -10.38
CA SER A 241 25.36 6.02 -9.00
C SER A 241 25.77 7.48 -8.78
N THR A 242 26.20 8.17 -9.83
CA THR A 242 26.70 9.55 -9.82
C THR A 242 26.15 10.42 -10.95
N ASN A 243 25.52 9.84 -11.98
CA ASN A 243 24.99 10.56 -13.14
C ASN A 243 23.48 10.37 -13.27
N LEU A 244 22.78 11.48 -13.49
CA LEU A 244 21.34 11.53 -13.72
C LEU A 244 21.04 12.29 -15.02
N GLU A 245 20.01 11.85 -15.75
CA GLU A 245 19.43 12.62 -16.84
C GLU A 245 18.09 13.18 -16.40
N GLU A 246 17.94 14.50 -16.42
CA GLU A 246 16.68 15.16 -16.05
C GLU A 246 15.61 14.94 -17.11
N ILE A 247 14.45 14.48 -16.67
CA ILE A 247 13.26 14.25 -17.49
C ILE A 247 12.33 15.44 -17.33
N THR A 248 11.98 16.05 -18.45
CA THR A 248 11.06 17.19 -18.45
C THR A 248 9.63 16.69 -18.28
N ILE A 249 8.97 17.11 -17.19
CA ILE A 249 7.54 16.87 -16.98
C ILE A 249 6.75 17.91 -17.77
N VAL A 250 5.95 17.47 -18.74
CA VAL A 250 5.09 18.31 -19.58
C VAL A 250 3.65 18.30 -19.08
N GLU A 251 2.91 19.38 -19.36
CA GLU A 251 1.48 19.52 -19.04
C GLU A 251 0.56 18.61 -19.88
#